data_AF-A0A4Q6EQR6-F1
#
_entry.id   AF-A0A4Q6EQR6-F1
#
_cell.length_a   1.000
_cell.length_b   1.000
_cell.length_c   1.000
_cell.angle_alpha   90.00
_cell.angle_beta   90.00
_cell.angle_gamma   90.00
#
_symmetry.space_group_name_H-M   'P 1'
#
loop_
_entity.id
_entity.type
_entity.pdbx_description
1 polymer ?
#
loop_
_entity_poly.entity_id
_entity_poly.type
_entity_poly.pdbx_seq_one_letter_code
_entity_poly.pdbx_strand_id
1 'polypeptide(L)'
;MIALLALLAALPSASFAADTSGCSQMVERTLHATTSGGNLLTATYAHAPRENCWNANQASLTLAYRFSSAERAAEVALWVNLNGKAQTLPARLSCTDAQSGMQKDTNNQRRFACFAIVVLPAVLGAQSLEVAPSVNGAFDTRGYGENASFQF
;
A
#
# COMPACT_ATOMS: atom_id res chain seq x y z
N MET A 1 52.71 42.54 34.54
CA MET A 1 51.31 42.42 34.10
C MET A 1 51.26 41.93 32.66
N ILE A 2 51.29 40.62 32.43
CA ILE A 2 50.86 39.94 31.19
C ILE A 2 50.41 38.55 31.63
N ALA A 3 49.21 38.13 31.22
CA ALA A 3 48.83 36.79 30.76
C ALA A 3 47.30 36.66 30.85
N LEU A 4 46.60 36.98 29.77
CA LEU A 4 46.18 36.07 28.68
C LEU A 4 44.80 35.46 28.98
N LEU A 5 43.80 36.03 28.30
CA LEU A 5 42.45 35.50 28.15
C LEU A 5 42.51 34.04 27.68
N ALA A 6 41.92 33.14 28.47
CA ALA A 6 41.56 31.80 28.01
C ALA A 6 40.39 31.92 27.01
N LEU A 7 40.74 32.07 25.74
CA LEU A 7 39.81 31.96 24.63
C LEU A 7 39.40 30.49 24.52
N LEU A 8 38.29 30.12 25.16
CA LEU A 8 37.64 28.83 24.97
C LEU A 8 37.32 28.69 23.48
N ALA A 9 38.13 27.90 22.78
CA ALA A 9 37.88 27.45 21.43
C ALA A 9 36.59 26.61 21.45
N ALA A 10 35.46 27.26 21.18
CA ALA A 10 34.23 26.60 20.79
C ALA A 10 34.53 25.88 19.46
N LEU A 11 34.81 24.58 19.56
CA LEU A 11 34.93 23.69 18.42
C LEU A 11 33.65 23.82 17.58
N PRO A 12 33.75 24.09 16.26
CA PRO A 12 32.59 24.07 15.40
C PRO A 12 32.05 22.64 15.38
N SER A 13 30.82 22.47 15.87
CA SER A 13 30.03 21.27 15.65
C SER A 13 30.05 20.98 14.15
N ALA A 14 30.73 19.93 13.73
CA ALA A 14 30.67 19.45 12.36
C ALA A 14 29.21 19.09 12.09
N SER A 15 28.47 20.02 11.48
CA SER A 15 27.18 19.76 10.90
C SER A 15 27.44 18.87 9.70
N PHE A 16 27.36 17.56 9.92
CA PHE A 16 27.21 16.62 8.82
C PHE A 16 25.85 16.91 8.21
N ALA A 17 25.83 17.72 7.15
CA ALA A 17 24.72 17.69 6.21
C ALA A 17 24.67 16.25 5.70
N ALA A 18 23.79 15.44 6.28
CA ALA A 18 23.52 14.11 5.79
C ALA A 18 23.16 14.27 4.32
N ASP A 19 23.96 13.66 3.45
CA ASP A 19 23.70 13.61 2.03
C ASP A 19 22.37 12.87 1.83
N THR A 20 21.29 13.64 1.72
CA THR A 20 19.91 13.14 1.56
C THR A 20 19.56 12.89 0.10
N SER A 21 20.55 12.95 -0.81
CA SER A 21 20.34 12.75 -2.26
C SER A 21 19.66 11.42 -2.59
N GLY A 22 19.79 10.40 -1.73
CA GLY A 22 19.11 9.10 -1.85
C GLY A 22 17.71 8.98 -1.22
N CYS A 23 17.17 10.04 -0.62
CA CYS A 23 15.89 10.03 0.12
C CYS A 23 14.80 10.93 -0.49
N SER A 24 14.95 11.30 -1.76
CA SER A 24 14.11 12.32 -2.40
C SER A 24 12.79 11.78 -2.96
N GLN A 25 12.66 10.48 -3.22
CA GLN A 25 11.45 9.89 -3.81
C GLN A 25 11.07 8.58 -3.12
N MET A 26 9.76 8.40 -2.88
CA MET A 26 9.20 7.11 -2.52
C MET A 26 9.28 6.17 -3.73
N VAL A 27 9.66 4.92 -3.50
CA VAL A 27 9.59 3.87 -4.52
C VAL A 27 8.23 3.20 -4.40
N GLU A 28 7.52 3.10 -5.53
CA GLU A 28 6.23 2.44 -5.60
C GLU A 28 6.32 1.20 -6.49
N ARG A 29 5.83 0.07 -5.99
CA ARG A 29 5.66 -1.17 -6.77
C ARG A 29 4.22 -1.61 -6.71
N THR A 30 3.62 -1.81 -7.88
CA THR A 30 2.24 -2.27 -8.01
C THR A 30 2.22 -3.68 -8.61
N LEU A 31 1.49 -4.58 -7.97
CA LEU A 31 1.27 -5.96 -8.41
C LEU A 31 -0.23 -6.22 -8.57
N HIS A 32 -0.57 -7.15 -9.46
CA HIS A 32 -1.94 -7.45 -9.85
C HIS A 32 -2.24 -8.94 -9.71
N ALA A 33 -3.46 -9.26 -9.31
CA ALA A 33 -4.02 -10.61 -9.30
C ALA A 33 -5.45 -10.57 -9.81
N THR A 34 -5.87 -11.65 -10.48
CA THR A 34 -7.27 -11.86 -10.86
C THR A 34 -7.86 -12.88 -9.89
N THR A 35 -8.98 -12.53 -9.25
CA THR A 35 -9.68 -13.40 -8.32
C THR A 35 -10.40 -14.54 -9.05
N SER A 36 -10.93 -15.53 -8.32
CA SER A 36 -11.73 -16.58 -8.95
C SER A 36 -13.03 -16.07 -9.56
N GLY A 37 -13.57 -14.96 -9.06
CA GLY A 37 -14.71 -14.26 -9.67
C GLY A 37 -14.36 -13.45 -10.92
N GLY A 38 -13.09 -13.44 -11.35
CA GLY A 38 -12.63 -12.67 -12.52
C GLY A 38 -12.46 -11.17 -12.24
N ASN A 39 -12.47 -10.77 -10.97
CA ASN A 39 -12.29 -9.39 -10.55
C ASN A 39 -10.80 -9.06 -10.39
N LEU A 40 -10.45 -7.76 -10.47
CA LEU A 40 -9.05 -7.33 -10.38
C LEU A 40 -8.73 -6.94 -8.93
N LEU A 41 -7.68 -7.53 -8.39
CA LEU A 41 -7.07 -7.14 -7.13
C LEU A 41 -5.68 -6.56 -7.40
N THR A 42 -5.41 -5.39 -6.82
CA THR A 42 -4.14 -4.69 -6.94
C THR A 42 -3.56 -4.45 -5.55
N ALA A 43 -2.25 -4.68 -5.41
CA ALA A 43 -1.49 -4.34 -4.22
C ALA A 43 -0.37 -3.38 -4.62
N THR A 44 -0.35 -2.20 -3.99
CA THR A 44 0.61 -1.13 -4.25
C THR A 44 1.40 -0.88 -2.97
N TYR A 45 2.71 -1.15 -3.03
CA TYR A 45 3.63 -0.92 -1.92
C TYR A 45 4.47 0.31 -2.21
N ALA A 46 4.24 1.38 -1.44
CA ALA A 46 5.05 2.58 -1.44
C ALA A 46 6.01 2.51 -0.24
N HIS A 47 7.32 2.58 -0.49
CA HIS A 47 8.34 2.54 0.55
C HIS A 47 9.44 3.57 0.28
N ALA A 48 10.14 3.97 1.33
CA ALA A 48 11.35 4.76 1.14
C ALA A 48 12.47 3.88 0.56
N PRO A 49 13.37 4.42 -0.28
CA PRO A 49 14.51 3.67 -0.82
C PRO A 49 15.41 3.07 0.27
N ARG A 50 15.42 3.68 1.46
CA ARG A 50 16.17 3.24 2.64
C ARG A 50 15.36 3.51 3.90
N GLU A 51 15.57 2.69 4.93
CA GLU A 51 14.85 2.79 6.21
C GLU A 51 15.15 4.07 7.00
N ASN A 52 16.32 4.68 6.78
CA ASN A 52 16.74 5.90 7.46
C ASN A 52 16.31 7.19 6.74
N CYS A 53 15.50 7.10 5.69
CA CYS A 53 15.00 8.27 4.99
C CYS A 53 13.87 8.97 5.77
N TRP A 54 13.81 10.30 5.69
CA TRP A 54 12.84 11.14 6.39
C TRP A 54 11.38 10.80 6.04
N ASN A 55 11.14 10.23 4.86
CA ASN A 55 9.85 9.79 4.35
C ASN A 55 9.57 8.29 4.60
N ALA A 56 10.44 7.55 5.30
CA ALA A 56 10.20 6.14 5.62
C ALA A 56 8.89 5.93 6.42
N ASN A 57 8.49 6.92 7.22
CA ASN A 57 7.21 6.94 7.93
C ASN A 57 5.98 7.17 7.02
N GLN A 58 6.18 7.53 5.75
CA GLN A 58 5.12 7.69 4.75
C GLN A 58 4.90 6.41 3.94
N ALA A 59 5.65 5.34 4.22
CA ALA A 59 5.44 4.06 3.57
C ALA A 59 4.02 3.53 3.82
N SER A 60 3.48 2.84 2.83
CA SER A 60 2.12 2.31 2.89
C SER A 60 1.94 1.12 1.96
N LEU A 61 1.02 0.25 2.33
CA LEU A 61 0.51 -0.80 1.46
C LEU A 61 -0.95 -0.49 1.17
N THR A 62 -1.26 -0.22 -0.10
CA THR A 62 -2.62 0.03 -0.57
C THR A 62 -3.14 -1.20 -1.31
N LEU A 63 -4.27 -1.72 -0.87
CA LEU A 63 -4.99 -2.80 -1.53
C LEU A 63 -6.22 -2.22 -2.20
N ALA A 64 -6.41 -2.53 -3.48
CA ALA A 64 -7.57 -2.11 -4.25
C ALA A 64 -8.21 -3.31 -4.94
N TYR A 65 -9.45 -3.61 -4.58
CA TYR A 65 -10.26 -4.65 -5.20
C TYR A 65 -11.35 -4.01 -6.07
N ARG A 66 -11.36 -4.35 -7.37
CA ARG A 66 -12.25 -3.77 -8.38
C ARG A 66 -13.28 -4.79 -8.81
N PHE A 67 -14.55 -4.43 -8.74
CA PHE A 67 -15.67 -5.34 -9.03
C PHE A 67 -16.83 -4.62 -9.73
N SER A 68 -17.75 -5.40 -10.33
CA SER A 68 -18.73 -4.92 -11.31
C SER A 68 -20.20 -4.99 -10.85
N SER A 69 -20.51 -4.66 -9.60
CA SER A 69 -21.91 -4.62 -9.12
C SER A 69 -22.12 -3.64 -7.96
N ALA A 70 -23.00 -2.65 -8.16
CA ALA A 70 -23.42 -1.69 -7.13
C ALA A 70 -24.35 -2.30 -6.08
N GLU A 71 -25.11 -3.35 -6.42
CA GLU A 71 -26.02 -4.08 -5.51
C GLU A 71 -25.27 -4.87 -4.42
N ARG A 72 -23.95 -5.07 -4.57
CA ARG A 72 -23.08 -5.79 -3.63
C ARG A 72 -22.24 -4.87 -2.73
N ALA A 73 -22.46 -3.57 -2.77
CA ALA A 73 -21.63 -2.57 -2.10
C ALA A 73 -21.93 -2.38 -0.59
N ALA A 74 -22.80 -3.18 0.02
CA ALA A 74 -23.16 -2.95 1.42
C ALA A 74 -22.00 -3.30 2.37
N GLU A 75 -21.27 -4.39 2.14
CA GLU A 75 -20.18 -4.83 3.02
C GLU A 75 -19.06 -5.52 2.23
N VAL A 76 -17.98 -4.79 1.92
CA VAL A 76 -16.74 -5.40 1.43
C VAL A 76 -15.66 -5.30 2.50
N ALA A 77 -15.05 -6.43 2.82
CA ALA A 77 -13.89 -6.52 3.68
C ALA A 77 -12.76 -7.24 2.94
N LEU A 78 -11.52 -6.88 3.23
CA LEU A 78 -10.36 -7.60 2.75
C LEU A 78 -9.75 -8.36 3.92
N TRP A 79 -9.76 -9.68 3.84
CA TRP A 79 -8.88 -10.47 4.67
C TRP A 79 -7.46 -10.33 4.14
N VAL A 80 -6.52 -10.06 5.04
CA VAL A 80 -5.12 -9.82 4.74
C VAL A 80 -4.27 -10.62 5.71
N ASN A 81 -3.30 -11.36 5.19
CA ASN A 81 -2.20 -11.92 5.96
C ASN A 81 -0.90 -11.28 5.53
N LEU A 82 -0.33 -10.46 6.41
CA LEU A 82 0.90 -9.72 6.16
C LEU A 82 2.00 -10.25 7.07
N ASN A 83 3.01 -10.90 6.48
CA ASN A 83 4.11 -11.54 7.21
C ASN A 83 3.65 -12.47 8.35
N GLY A 84 2.60 -13.27 8.09
CA GLY A 84 2.03 -14.22 9.06
C GLY A 84 0.99 -13.63 10.02
N LYS A 85 0.71 -12.32 9.96
CA LYS A 85 -0.33 -11.67 10.76
C LYS A 85 -1.60 -11.49 9.95
N ALA A 86 -2.61 -12.31 10.26
CA ALA A 86 -3.91 -12.28 9.62
C ALA A 86 -4.87 -11.31 10.31
N GLN A 87 -5.60 -10.52 9.52
CA GLN A 87 -6.67 -9.64 9.97
C GLN A 87 -7.69 -9.40 8.85
N THR A 88 -8.92 -9.08 9.22
CA THR A 88 -9.97 -8.67 8.28
C THR A 88 -10.19 -7.18 8.42
N LEU A 89 -10.05 -6.45 7.31
CA LEU A 89 -10.08 -5.00 7.29
C LEU A 89 -11.32 -4.52 6.52
N PRO A 90 -12.14 -3.63 7.09
CA PRO A 90 -13.23 -3.01 6.35
C PRO A 90 -12.64 -2.15 5.23
N ALA A 91 -13.19 -2.29 4.01
CA ALA A 91 -12.74 -1.51 2.88
C ALA A 91 -13.53 -0.21 2.76
N ARG A 92 -12.86 0.87 2.35
CA ARG A 92 -13.53 2.08 1.89
C ARG A 92 -14.06 1.83 0.48
N LEU A 93 -15.35 2.05 0.29
CA LEU A 93 -16.02 1.82 -0.97
C LEU A 93 -16.17 3.11 -1.78
N SER A 94 -15.86 3.02 -3.07
CA SER A 94 -16.10 4.07 -4.05
C SER A 94 -16.71 3.44 -5.29
N CYS A 95 -17.96 3.79 -5.58
CA CYS A 95 -18.65 3.36 -6.77
C CYS A 95 -18.94 4.56 -7.66
N THR A 96 -18.85 4.37 -8.97
CA THR A 96 -19.20 5.37 -9.98
C THR A 96 -20.33 4.83 -10.82
N ASP A 97 -21.39 5.63 -11.01
CA ASP A 97 -22.49 5.28 -11.91
C ASP A 97 -21.93 4.98 -13.30
N ALA A 98 -22.31 3.83 -13.85
CA ALA A 98 -21.74 3.30 -15.08
C ALA A 98 -22.22 4.10 -16.31
N GLN A 99 -21.71 5.32 -16.50
CA GLN A 99 -21.82 6.06 -17.76
C GLN A 99 -20.46 6.58 -18.24
N SER A 100 -20.16 6.29 -19.51
CA SER A 100 -19.09 6.84 -20.36
C SER A 100 -17.78 7.28 -19.67
N GLY A 101 -16.76 6.41 -19.67
CA GLY A 101 -15.40 6.78 -19.22
C GLY A 101 -14.63 5.69 -18.47
N MET A 102 -15.24 4.51 -18.25
CA MET A 102 -14.63 3.42 -17.48
C MET A 102 -13.22 3.02 -17.97
N GLN A 103 -12.29 2.90 -17.01
CA GLN A 103 -11.00 2.24 -17.22
C GLN A 103 -11.25 0.76 -17.59
N LYS A 104 -10.51 0.29 -18.58
CA LYS A 104 -10.56 -1.09 -19.03
C LYS A 104 -9.80 -1.99 -18.04
N ASP A 105 -10.23 -3.23 -17.91
CA ASP A 105 -9.48 -4.25 -17.17
C ASP A 105 -8.16 -4.61 -17.87
N THR A 106 -7.38 -5.48 -17.23
CA THR A 106 -6.11 -6.00 -17.78
C THR A 106 -6.30 -6.78 -19.09
N ASN A 107 -7.53 -7.16 -19.42
CA ASN A 107 -7.94 -7.79 -20.68
C ASN A 107 -8.58 -6.78 -21.66
N ASN A 108 -8.42 -5.48 -21.43
CA ASN A 108 -8.92 -4.40 -22.27
C ASN A 108 -10.46 -4.34 -22.39
N GLN A 109 -11.21 -4.87 -21.41
CA GLN A 109 -12.67 -4.86 -21.35
C GLN A 109 -13.17 -3.75 -20.41
N ARG A 110 -14.16 -2.97 -20.83
CA ARG A 110 -14.80 -1.93 -19.99
C ARG A 110 -15.69 -2.59 -18.95
N ARG A 111 -15.31 -2.61 -17.66
CA ARG A 111 -15.99 -3.46 -16.66
C ARG A 111 -16.16 -2.95 -15.22
N PHE A 112 -15.57 -1.84 -14.79
CA PHE A 112 -15.55 -1.52 -13.35
C PHE A 112 -16.52 -0.41 -12.93
N ALA A 113 -17.37 -0.71 -11.95
CA ALA A 113 -18.32 0.23 -11.36
C ALA A 113 -18.06 0.49 -9.87
N CYS A 114 -17.22 -0.31 -9.20
CA CYS A 114 -16.88 -0.12 -7.78
C CYS A 114 -15.42 -0.51 -7.46
N PHE A 115 -14.88 0.17 -6.45
CA PHE A 115 -13.58 -0.06 -5.84
C PHE A 115 -13.73 -0.21 -4.33
N ALA A 116 -13.08 -1.23 -3.78
CA ALA A 116 -12.88 -1.41 -2.36
C ALA A 116 -11.40 -1.19 -2.04
N ILE A 117 -11.11 -0.20 -1.18
CA ILE A 117 -9.76 0.24 -0.88
C ILE A 117 -9.45 0.05 0.60
N VAL A 118 -8.32 -0.59 0.90
CA VAL A 118 -7.74 -0.68 2.24
C VAL A 118 -6.34 -0.10 2.19
N VAL A 119 -6.02 0.80 3.12
CA VAL A 119 -4.67 1.35 3.27
C VAL A 119 -4.12 0.89 4.60
N LEU A 120 -3.03 0.14 4.55
CA LEU A 120 -2.28 -0.32 5.70
C LEU A 120 -1.09 0.62 5.93
N PRO A 121 -0.93 1.18 7.14
CA PRO A 121 0.26 1.97 7.46
C PRO A 121 1.52 1.12 7.37
N ALA A 122 2.64 1.77 7.04
CA ALA A 122 3.95 1.21 6.74
C ALA A 122 4.29 -0.11 7.44
N VAL A 123 4.62 -1.12 6.64
CA VAL A 123 5.45 -2.25 7.09
C VAL A 123 6.78 -2.14 6.34
N LEU A 124 7.88 -2.15 7.10
CA LEU A 124 9.24 -2.02 6.56
C LEU A 124 9.77 -3.40 6.14
N GLY A 125 10.60 -3.45 5.11
CA GLY A 125 11.27 -4.66 4.62
C GLY A 125 10.48 -5.45 3.57
N ALA A 126 10.96 -6.65 3.22
CA ALA A 126 10.29 -7.56 2.30
C ALA A 126 8.89 -7.94 2.83
N GLN A 127 7.87 -7.88 1.98
CA GLN A 127 6.49 -8.14 2.39
C GLN A 127 5.95 -9.39 1.68
N SER A 128 5.63 -10.41 2.47
CA SER A 128 4.77 -11.51 2.03
C SER A 128 3.34 -11.15 2.36
N LEU A 129 2.54 -10.91 1.33
CA LEU A 129 1.17 -10.48 1.45
C LEU A 129 0.26 -11.54 0.83
N GLU A 130 -0.72 -12.01 1.59
CA GLU A 130 -1.86 -12.75 1.04
C GLU A 130 -3.14 -11.95 1.26
N VAL A 131 -4.01 -11.94 0.26
CA VAL A 131 -5.27 -11.18 0.29
C VAL A 131 -6.42 -12.00 -0.26
N ALA A 132 -7.56 -11.92 0.41
CA ALA A 132 -8.83 -12.48 -0.03
C ALA A 132 -9.97 -11.46 0.17
N PRO A 133 -10.61 -10.97 -0.91
CA PRO A 133 -11.79 -10.13 -0.80
C PRO A 133 -13.00 -10.93 -0.33
N SER A 134 -13.76 -10.38 0.61
CA SER A 134 -15.07 -10.87 1.04
C SER A 134 -16.12 -9.82 0.71
N VAL A 135 -17.17 -10.22 0.00
CA VAL A 135 -18.28 -9.39 -0.45
C VAL A 135 -19.57 -9.96 0.14
N ASN A 136 -20.22 -9.21 1.02
CA ASN A 136 -21.41 -9.64 1.76
C ASN A 136 -21.22 -11.00 2.46
N GLY A 137 -20.03 -11.23 3.05
CA GLY A 137 -19.68 -12.46 3.76
C GLY A 137 -19.23 -13.64 2.87
N ALA A 138 -19.30 -13.52 1.54
CA ALA A 138 -18.80 -14.53 0.61
C ALA A 138 -17.43 -14.13 0.04
N PHE A 139 -16.48 -15.06 0.01
CA PHE A 139 -15.16 -14.81 -0.59
C PHE A 139 -15.23 -14.79 -2.12
N ASP A 140 -14.55 -13.82 -2.74
CA ASP A 140 -14.37 -13.76 -4.20
C ASP A 140 -13.13 -14.55 -4.69
N THR A 141 -12.42 -15.16 -3.75
CA THR A 141 -11.44 -16.24 -3.98
C THR A 141 -12.11 -17.60 -3.76
N ARG A 142 -11.36 -18.68 -3.96
CA ARG A 142 -11.83 -20.04 -3.63
C ARG A 142 -11.94 -20.32 -2.11
N GLY A 143 -11.77 -19.29 -1.28
CA GLY A 143 -11.77 -19.37 0.19
C GLY A 143 -10.36 -19.19 0.77
N TYR A 144 -10.25 -19.38 2.08
CA TYR A 144 -9.00 -19.30 2.82
C TYR A 144 -7.99 -20.35 2.31
N GLY A 145 -6.79 -19.91 1.91
CA GLY A 145 -5.70 -20.79 1.47
C GLY A 145 -5.46 -20.82 -0.04
N GLU A 146 -6.38 -20.26 -0.84
CA GLU A 146 -6.20 -20.00 -2.27
C GLU A 146 -6.27 -18.48 -2.54
N ASN A 147 -5.52 -17.74 -1.72
CA ASN A 147 -5.48 -16.29 -1.68
C ASN A 147 -4.59 -15.71 -2.79
N ALA A 148 -4.80 -14.45 -3.16
CA ALA A 148 -3.84 -13.76 -4.00
C ALA A 148 -2.57 -13.46 -3.17
N SER A 149 -1.43 -14.02 -3.59
CA SER A 149 -0.14 -13.81 -2.94
C SER A 149 0.71 -12.80 -3.72
N PHE A 150 1.27 -11.85 -2.99
CA PHE A 150 2.18 -10.83 -3.49
C PHE A 150 3.49 -10.87 -2.72
N GLN A 151 4.61 -10.72 -3.44
CA GLN A 151 5.95 -10.63 -2.88
C GLN A 151 6.57 -9.32 -3.34
N PHE A 152 6.81 -8.42 -2.38
CA PHE A 152 7.40 -7.11 -2.63
C PHE A 152 8.89 -7.10 -2.33
#